data_AF-A0A0L7QMX9-F1
#
_entry.id   AF-A0A0L7QMX9-F1
#
_cell.length_a   1.000
_cell.length_b   1.000
_cell.length_c   1.000
_cell.angle_alpha   90.00
_cell.angle_beta   90.00
_cell.angle_gamma   90.00
#
_symmetry.space_group_name_H-M   'P 1'
#
loop_
_entity.id
_entity.type
_entity.pdbx_description
1 polymer ?
#
loop_
_entity_poly.entity_id
_entity_poly.type
_entity_poly.pdbx_seq_one_letter_code
_entity_poly.pdbx_strand_id
1 'polypeptide(L)'
;NETDLEVLTLIEEEAVQLFNDERINLRQLAKENKRTHNRNCKKLRIYRVGDLVVINRTQFDSGLKIKKKYLGPYKVTCVKGNNRYEVIRIDEGEGSKVTSSSADYMKAYNIGSSRTEETAGMAECGDEWVYIETHFPDSIEDRGPALGKVCVREEGKGEQSLLGVQKRHVMSKIY
;
A
#
# COMPACT_ATOMS: atom_id res chain seq x y z
N ASN A 1 -28.89 47.99 26.15
CA ASN A 1 -28.87 46.54 26.42
C ASN A 1 -29.49 45.73 25.30
N GLU A 2 -30.61 46.14 24.68
CA GLU A 2 -31.21 45.41 23.53
C GLU A 2 -30.34 45.51 22.27
N THR A 3 -29.82 46.70 21.98
CA THR A 3 -28.85 46.95 20.90
C THR A 3 -27.55 46.15 21.05
N ASP A 4 -27.10 45.90 22.28
CA ASP A 4 -25.87 45.15 22.54
C ASP A 4 -26.06 43.65 22.26
N LEU A 5 -27.27 43.13 22.48
CA LEU A 5 -27.62 41.75 22.15
C LEU A 5 -27.67 41.55 20.63
N GLU A 6 -28.27 42.49 19.89
CA GLU A 6 -28.30 42.44 18.43
C GLU A 6 -26.88 42.46 17.83
N VAL A 7 -26.00 43.33 18.34
CA VAL A 7 -24.60 43.39 17.90
C VAL A 7 -23.85 42.08 18.19
N LEU A 8 -24.07 41.46 19.35
CA LEU A 8 -23.47 40.16 19.67
C LEU A 8 -23.95 39.05 18.73
N THR A 9 -25.24 39.00 18.42
CA THR A 9 -25.78 37.98 17.50
C THR A 9 -25.20 38.11 16.10
N LEU A 10 -25.04 39.33 15.59
CA LEU A 10 -24.43 39.59 14.29
C LEU A 10 -22.96 39.15 14.24
N ILE A 11 -22.20 39.40 15.31
CA ILE A 11 -20.79 38.97 15.41
C ILE A 11 -20.70 37.43 15.43
N GLU A 12 -21.59 36.75 16.15
CA GLU A 12 -21.62 35.29 16.20
C GLU A 12 -21.97 34.69 14.84
N GLU A 13 -22.96 35.26 14.13
CA GLU A 13 -23.34 34.83 12.79
C GLU A 13 -22.19 35.02 11.79
N GLU A 14 -21.51 36.17 11.80
CA GLU A 14 -20.33 36.41 10.96
C GLU A 14 -19.20 35.42 11.27
N ALA A 15 -18.92 35.16 12.54
CA ALA A 15 -17.90 34.19 12.94
C ALA A 15 -18.21 32.77 12.43
N VAL A 16 -19.48 32.35 12.52
CA VAL A 16 -19.94 31.06 12.01
C VAL A 16 -19.84 30.99 10.47
N GLN A 17 -20.20 32.07 9.78
CA GLN A 17 -20.09 32.15 8.32
C GLN A 17 -18.63 32.04 7.88
N LEU A 18 -17.73 32.85 8.45
CA LEU A 18 -16.30 32.82 8.15
C LEU A 18 -15.71 31.42 8.38
N PHE A 19 -16.03 30.78 9.50
CA PHE A 19 -15.55 29.43 9.79
C PHE A 19 -16.04 28.40 8.76
N ASN A 20 -17.31 28.49 8.35
CA ASN A 20 -17.87 27.58 7.35
C ASN A 20 -17.23 27.80 5.98
N ASP A 21 -17.03 29.05 5.58
CA ASP A 21 -16.41 29.41 4.31
C ASP A 21 -14.95 28.96 4.25
N GLU A 22 -14.16 29.21 5.30
CA GLU A 22 -12.80 28.71 5.42
C GLU A 22 -12.76 27.19 5.32
N ARG A 23 -13.68 26.49 6.01
CA ARG A 23 -13.76 25.03 5.97
C ARG A 23 -14.10 24.52 4.56
N ILE A 24 -14.99 25.20 3.84
CA ILE A 24 -15.33 24.87 2.45
C ILE A 24 -14.10 25.08 1.55
N ASN A 25 -13.43 26.22 1.68
CA ASN A 25 -12.24 26.56 0.90
C ASN A 25 -11.10 25.56 1.14
N LEU A 26 -10.84 25.18 2.39
CA LEU A 26 -9.84 24.15 2.73
C LEU A 26 -10.18 22.79 2.11
N ARG A 27 -11.46 22.40 2.13
CA ARG A 27 -11.91 21.15 1.49
C ARG A 27 -11.76 21.21 -0.03
N GLN A 28 -12.05 22.34 -0.65
CA GLN A 28 -11.87 22.54 -2.08
C GLN A 28 -10.38 22.47 -2.47
N LEU A 29 -9.52 23.18 -1.73
CA LEU A 29 -8.08 23.15 -1.93
C LEU A 29 -7.51 21.74 -1.74
N ALA A 30 -7.95 21.01 -0.71
CA ALA A 30 -7.55 19.62 -0.50
C ALA A 30 -7.97 18.70 -1.66
N LYS A 31 -9.19 18.90 -2.20
CA LYS A 31 -9.67 18.17 -3.39
C LYS A 31 -8.81 18.50 -4.61
N GLU A 32 -8.49 19.76 -4.84
CA GLU A 32 -7.67 20.18 -5.97
C GLU A 32 -6.23 19.64 -5.84
N ASN A 33 -5.62 19.76 -4.67
CA ASN A 33 -4.29 19.19 -4.39
C ASN A 33 -4.26 17.68 -4.67
N LYS A 34 -5.30 16.94 -4.24
CA LYS A 34 -5.42 15.50 -4.54
C LYS A 34 -5.54 15.23 -6.04
N ARG A 35 -6.32 16.02 -6.78
CA ARG A 35 -6.46 15.88 -8.25
C ARG A 35 -5.13 16.13 -8.95
N THR A 36 -4.43 17.20 -8.58
CA THR A 36 -3.13 17.57 -9.17
C THR A 36 -2.07 16.53 -8.85
N HIS A 37 -2.01 16.05 -7.60
CA HIS A 37 -1.11 14.97 -7.21
C HIS A 37 -1.39 13.70 -8.01
N ASN A 38 -2.64 13.24 -8.06
CA ASN A 38 -3.03 12.03 -8.78
C ASN A 38 -2.72 12.11 -10.28
N ARG A 39 -2.85 13.29 -10.91
CA ARG A 39 -2.49 13.51 -12.32
C ARG A 39 -0.99 13.35 -12.57
N ASN A 40 -0.16 13.83 -11.64
CA ASN A 40 1.30 13.80 -11.77
C ASN A 40 1.94 12.51 -11.23
N CYS A 41 1.20 11.72 -10.45
CA CYS A 41 1.65 10.45 -9.90
C CYS A 41 1.81 9.39 -10.99
N LYS A 42 3.03 8.86 -11.13
CA LYS A 42 3.29 7.68 -11.95
C LYS A 42 2.74 6.43 -11.25
N LYS A 43 2.13 5.54 -12.03
CA LYS A 43 1.67 4.23 -11.53
C LYS A 43 2.89 3.44 -11.02
N LEU A 44 2.77 2.89 -9.82
CA LEU A 44 3.80 2.04 -9.24
C LEU A 44 3.89 0.72 -10.02
N ARG A 45 5.09 0.16 -10.10
CA ARG A 45 5.29 -1.17 -10.67
C ARG A 45 4.78 -2.23 -9.70
N ILE A 46 3.91 -3.11 -10.19
CA ILE A 46 3.36 -4.23 -9.42
C ILE A 46 4.27 -5.44 -9.61
N TYR A 47 4.62 -6.09 -8.49
CA TYR A 47 5.42 -7.32 -8.48
C TYR A 47 4.56 -8.47 -7.97
N ARG A 48 4.80 -9.66 -8.50
CA ARG A 48 4.15 -10.90 -8.09
C ARG A 48 5.09 -11.73 -7.22
N VAL A 49 4.52 -12.66 -6.46
CA VAL A 49 5.31 -13.64 -5.70
C VAL A 49 6.14 -14.46 -6.68
N GLY A 50 7.44 -14.58 -6.42
CA GLY A 50 8.39 -15.26 -7.29
C GLY A 50 9.23 -14.34 -8.16
N ASP A 51 8.83 -13.08 -8.34
CA ASP A 51 9.58 -12.13 -9.17
C ASP A 51 10.96 -11.81 -8.57
N LEU A 52 11.92 -11.61 -9.46
CA LEU A 52 13.28 -11.20 -9.10
C LEU A 52 13.43 -9.70 -9.18
N VAL A 53 13.96 -9.13 -8.10
CA VAL A 53 14.01 -7.70 -7.88
C VAL A 53 15.32 -7.32 -7.21
N VAL A 54 15.84 -6.15 -7.53
CA VAL A 54 16.93 -5.50 -6.82
C VAL A 54 16.38 -4.35 -5.99
N ILE A 55 16.97 -4.13 -4.82
CA ILE A 55 16.55 -3.09 -3.89
C ILE A 55 17.54 -1.93 -3.94
N ASN A 56 17.03 -0.71 -4.05
CA ASN A 56 17.83 0.51 -4.00
C ASN A 56 18.38 0.73 -2.58
N ARG A 57 19.66 1.05 -2.45
CA ARG A 57 20.24 1.44 -1.17
C ARG A 57 19.67 2.77 -0.70
N THR A 58 19.31 2.83 0.59
CA THR A 58 18.73 4.02 1.23
C THR A 58 19.68 4.68 2.24
N GLN A 59 20.67 3.96 2.77
CA GLN A 59 21.62 4.50 3.74
C GLN A 59 22.86 5.06 3.04
N PHE A 60 23.04 6.38 3.12
CA PHE A 60 24.18 7.12 2.56
C PHE A 60 25.21 7.43 3.65
N ASP A 61 25.97 6.43 4.11
CA ASP A 61 27.11 6.68 5.01
C ASP A 61 28.39 7.10 4.25
N SER A 62 29.32 7.71 4.98
CA SER A 62 30.66 8.03 4.47
C SER A 62 31.38 6.74 4.02
N GLY A 63 31.81 6.70 2.76
CA GLY A 63 32.43 5.52 2.13
C GLY A 63 31.51 4.68 1.23
N LEU A 64 30.19 4.92 1.22
CA LEU A 64 29.27 4.23 0.29
C LEU A 64 29.15 4.86 -1.09
N LYS A 65 29.80 6.00 -1.35
CA LYS A 65 29.82 6.64 -2.70
C LYS A 65 30.40 5.72 -3.78
N ILE A 66 31.34 4.84 -3.42
CA ILE A 66 31.99 3.89 -4.35
C ILE A 66 31.20 2.58 -4.46
N LYS A 67 30.30 2.29 -3.50
CA LYS A 67 29.54 1.03 -3.48
C LYS A 67 28.39 1.06 -4.49
N LYS A 68 28.01 -0.13 -4.98
CA LYS A 68 26.89 -0.31 -5.93
C LYS A 68 25.59 0.28 -5.37
N LYS A 69 24.82 0.99 -6.20
CA LYS A 69 23.54 1.60 -5.80
C LYS A 69 22.46 0.58 -5.41
N TYR A 70 22.48 -0.59 -6.03
CA TYR A 70 21.50 -1.64 -5.80
C TYR A 70 22.11 -2.78 -4.98
N LEU A 71 21.33 -3.27 -4.03
CA LEU A 71 21.57 -4.54 -3.34
C LEU A 71 21.14 -5.69 -4.26
N GLY A 72 21.72 -6.88 -4.03
CA GLY A 72 21.66 -8.06 -4.90
C GLY A 72 20.27 -8.54 -5.32
N PRO A 73 20.17 -9.67 -6.03
CA PRO A 73 18.88 -10.23 -6.42
C PRO A 73 18.12 -10.75 -5.21
N TYR A 74 16.94 -10.18 -5.02
CA TYR A 74 15.93 -10.66 -4.09
C TYR A 74 14.78 -11.32 -4.86
N LYS A 75 14.14 -12.30 -4.23
CA LYS A 75 12.89 -12.92 -4.67
C LYS A 75 11.74 -12.38 -3.84
N VAL A 76 10.65 -11.98 -4.47
CA VAL A 76 9.43 -11.61 -3.76
C VAL A 76 8.79 -12.87 -3.17
N THR A 77 8.60 -12.91 -1.85
CA THR A 77 7.92 -14.00 -1.16
C THR A 77 6.48 -13.67 -0.81
N CYS A 78 6.20 -12.42 -0.43
CA CYS A 78 4.86 -12.02 -0.02
C CYS A 78 4.54 -10.60 -0.48
N VAL A 79 3.29 -10.40 -0.91
CA VAL A 79 2.74 -9.08 -1.22
C VAL A 79 1.99 -8.57 0.00
N LYS A 80 2.45 -7.45 0.57
CA LYS A 80 1.79 -6.72 1.65
C LYS A 80 0.92 -5.59 1.07
N GLY A 81 0.09 -5.00 1.92
CA GLY A 81 -0.70 -3.82 1.55
C GLY A 81 0.17 -2.61 1.18
N ASN A 82 -0.44 -1.64 0.49
CA ASN A 82 0.19 -0.37 0.11
C ASN A 82 1.47 -0.55 -0.72
N ASN A 83 1.47 -1.50 -1.67
CA ASN A 83 2.59 -1.78 -2.58
C ASN A 83 3.91 -2.11 -1.87
N ARG A 84 3.82 -2.74 -0.70
CA ARG A 84 4.98 -3.24 0.04
C ARG A 84 5.13 -4.73 -0.20
N TYR A 85 6.36 -5.19 -0.22
CA TYR A 85 6.70 -6.59 -0.48
C TYR A 85 7.67 -7.10 0.55
N GLU A 86 7.49 -8.36 0.94
CA GLU A 86 8.51 -9.11 1.63
C GLU A 86 9.36 -9.83 0.60
N VAL A 87 10.67 -9.68 0.74
CA VAL A 87 11.63 -10.15 -0.23
C VAL A 87 12.76 -10.89 0.47
N ILE A 88 13.17 -12.01 -0.13
CA ILE A 88 14.23 -12.87 0.39
C ILE A 88 15.41 -12.81 -0.57
N ARG A 89 16.60 -12.59 -0.03
CA ARG A 89 17.83 -12.56 -0.81
C ARG A 89 18.17 -13.96 -1.32
N ILE A 90 18.58 -14.05 -2.58
CA ILE A 90 18.98 -15.33 -3.20
C ILE A 90 20.48 -15.58 -3.03
N ASP A 91 21.29 -14.52 -3.08
CA ASP A 91 22.76 -14.60 -2.98
C ASP A 91 23.28 -14.39 -1.54
N GLU A 92 24.54 -14.71 -1.30
CA GLU A 92 25.26 -14.40 -0.05
C GLU A 92 25.85 -12.97 -0.06
N GLY A 93 25.17 -12.05 -0.74
CA GLY A 93 25.62 -10.67 -0.88
C GLY A 93 25.47 -9.82 0.39
N GLU A 94 25.62 -8.51 0.25
CA GLU A 94 25.42 -7.54 1.33
C GLU A 94 23.92 -7.34 1.64
N GLY A 95 23.58 -7.01 2.89
CA GLY A 95 22.21 -6.69 3.33
C GLY A 95 21.54 -7.77 4.19
N SER A 96 20.26 -7.56 4.54
CA SER A 96 19.46 -8.52 5.30
C SER A 96 18.94 -9.65 4.41
N LYS A 97 18.88 -10.89 4.94
CA LYS A 97 18.37 -12.07 4.21
C LYS A 97 16.89 -11.95 3.90
N VAL A 98 16.10 -11.40 4.81
CA VAL A 98 14.68 -11.12 4.63
C VAL A 98 14.46 -9.64 4.91
N THR A 99 13.81 -8.94 3.99
CA THR A 99 13.55 -7.51 4.11
C THR A 99 12.12 -7.20 3.66
N SER A 100 11.51 -6.18 4.26
CA SER A 100 10.27 -5.59 3.74
C SER A 100 10.61 -4.30 3.01
N SER A 101 10.28 -4.20 1.72
CA SER A 101 10.57 -3.03 0.89
C SER A 101 9.33 -2.49 0.18
N SER A 102 9.33 -1.19 -0.16
CA SER A 102 8.29 -0.58 -1.03
C SER A 102 8.65 -0.78 -2.49
N ALA A 103 7.64 -0.84 -3.36
CA ALA A 103 7.82 -0.91 -4.81
C ALA A 103 8.72 0.23 -5.35
N ASP A 104 8.68 1.40 -4.73
CA ASP A 104 9.44 2.60 -5.13
C ASP A 104 10.95 2.39 -5.07
N TYR A 105 11.39 1.54 -4.14
CA TYR A 105 12.80 1.19 -3.95
C TYR A 105 13.19 -0.09 -4.68
N MET A 106 12.29 -0.70 -5.45
CA MET A 106 12.51 -1.97 -6.13
C MET A 106 12.61 -1.77 -7.64
N LYS A 107 13.49 -2.52 -8.29
CA LYS A 107 13.52 -2.67 -9.75
C LYS A 107 13.55 -4.14 -10.10
N ALA A 108 12.91 -4.56 -11.20
CA ALA A 108 13.08 -5.95 -11.65
C ALA A 108 14.54 -6.23 -12.00
N TYR A 109 14.96 -7.45 -11.67
CA TYR A 109 16.27 -7.95 -11.97
C TYR A 109 16.25 -8.67 -13.31
N ASN A 110 16.94 -8.12 -14.30
CA ASN A 110 17.06 -8.75 -15.62
C ASN A 110 18.22 -9.75 -15.59
N ILE A 111 17.90 -11.05 -15.57
CA ILE A 111 18.86 -12.13 -15.78
C ILE A 111 19.03 -12.30 -17.30
N GLY A 112 19.94 -11.54 -17.89
CA GLY A 112 20.34 -11.73 -19.29
C GLY A 112 19.55 -10.89 -20.29
N SER A 113 20.20 -9.87 -20.84
CA SER A 113 20.15 -9.69 -22.28
C SER A 113 21.34 -10.47 -22.84
N SER A 114 21.10 -11.68 -23.36
CA SER A 114 21.80 -12.01 -24.59
C SER A 114 21.39 -10.96 -25.61
N ARG A 115 22.37 -10.30 -26.21
CA ARG A 115 22.21 -9.23 -27.20
C ARG A 115 21.33 -9.73 -28.35
N THR A 116 20.05 -9.39 -28.36
CA THR A 116 19.24 -9.31 -29.58
C THR A 116 18.69 -7.90 -29.63
N GLU A 117 19.35 -7.08 -30.43
CA GLU A 117 18.77 -5.85 -30.94
C GLU A 117 17.53 -6.21 -31.78
N GLU A 118 16.63 -5.24 -31.92
CA GLU A 118 15.43 -5.25 -32.77
C GLU A 118 14.20 -6.00 -32.21
N THR A 119 13.32 -5.26 -31.53
CA THR A 119 11.99 -4.93 -32.06
C THR A 119 11.35 -3.90 -31.14
N ALA A 120 11.10 -2.71 -31.69
CA ALA A 120 10.31 -1.67 -31.05
C ALA A 120 8.85 -2.14 -30.96
N GLY A 121 8.51 -2.86 -29.88
CA GLY A 121 7.14 -3.17 -29.52
C GLY A 121 6.49 -1.96 -28.88
N MET A 122 5.88 -1.10 -29.68
CA MET A 122 4.88 -0.15 -29.22
C MET A 122 3.80 -0.93 -28.49
N ALA A 123 3.68 -0.75 -27.17
CA ALA A 123 2.53 -1.26 -26.44
C ALA A 123 1.35 -0.35 -26.81
N GLU A 124 0.55 -0.79 -27.77
CA GLU A 124 -0.77 -0.23 -28.02
C GLU A 124 -1.60 -0.39 -26.74
N CYS A 125 -1.76 0.72 -26.00
CA CYS A 125 -2.84 0.83 -25.03
C CYS A 125 -4.14 0.88 -25.83
N GLY A 126 -4.77 -0.27 -26.03
CA GLY A 126 -6.17 -0.34 -26.43
C GLY A 126 -7.03 0.30 -25.34
N ASP A 127 -7.52 1.50 -25.62
CA ASP A 127 -8.56 2.14 -24.82
C ASP A 127 -9.91 1.49 -25.17
N GLU A 128 -10.30 0.48 -24.41
CA GLU A 128 -11.71 0.04 -24.34
C GLU A 128 -12.19 0.19 -22.89
N TRP A 129 -12.85 1.31 -22.61
CA TRP A 129 -13.50 1.57 -21.34
C TRP A 129 -14.96 1.12 -21.44
N VAL A 130 -15.32 0.05 -20.75
CA VAL A 130 -16.73 -0.28 -20.48
C VAL A 130 -17.14 0.43 -19.18
N TYR A 131 -17.99 1.44 -19.30
CA TYR A 131 -18.64 2.06 -18.14
C TYR A 131 -19.66 1.07 -17.56
N ILE A 132 -19.38 0.58 -16.35
CA ILE A 132 -20.41 -0.02 -15.50
C ILE A 132 -20.87 1.08 -14.55
N GLU A 133 -22.09 1.59 -14.74
CA GLU A 133 -22.75 2.46 -13.78
C GLU A 133 -23.00 1.68 -12.48
N THR A 134 -22.04 1.74 -11.56
CA THR A 134 -22.32 1.41 -10.17
C THR A 134 -22.86 2.66 -9.50
N HIS A 135 -24.18 2.75 -9.40
CA HIS A 135 -24.86 3.61 -8.45
C HIS A 135 -24.19 3.46 -7.08
N PHE A 136 -23.57 4.53 -6.59
CA PHE A 136 -23.08 4.62 -5.21
C PHE A 136 -24.30 4.93 -4.32
N PRO A 137 -24.71 4.05 -3.39
CA PRO A 137 -25.78 4.37 -2.46
C PRO A 137 -25.31 5.40 -1.41
N ASP A 138 -26.12 6.43 -1.20
CA ASP A 138 -25.89 7.57 -0.31
C ASP A 138 -26.11 7.27 1.19
N SER A 139 -25.97 6.02 1.65
CA SER A 139 -26.25 5.68 3.06
C SER A 139 -25.24 4.73 3.71
N ILE A 140 -25.03 4.95 5.02
CA ILE A 140 -23.90 4.52 5.84
C ILE A 140 -24.13 3.17 6.56
N GLU A 141 -25.19 2.41 6.25
CA GLU A 141 -25.63 1.29 7.11
C GLU A 141 -25.18 -0.12 6.66
N ASP A 142 -24.60 -0.32 5.47
CA ASP A 142 -24.23 -1.66 4.97
C ASP A 142 -22.73 -2.01 5.06
N ARG A 143 -22.12 -1.90 6.24
CA ARG A 143 -20.78 -2.47 6.48
C ARG A 143 -20.86 -3.86 7.11
N GLY A 144 -21.00 -4.87 6.25
CA GLY A 144 -20.62 -6.25 6.58
C GLY A 144 -19.10 -6.38 6.84
N PRO A 145 -18.65 -7.39 7.59
CA PRO A 145 -17.26 -7.49 8.04
C PRO A 145 -16.32 -7.79 6.86
N ALA A 146 -15.39 -6.87 6.58
CA ALA A 146 -14.33 -7.10 5.61
C ALA A 146 -13.38 -8.19 6.15
N LEU A 147 -13.43 -9.36 5.51
CA LEU A 147 -12.52 -10.48 5.72
C LEU A 147 -11.07 -10.01 5.49
N GLY A 148 -10.31 -9.87 6.58
CA GLY A 148 -8.87 -9.65 6.52
C GLY A 148 -8.18 -10.92 6.02
N LYS A 149 -7.38 -10.82 4.96
CA LYS A 149 -6.45 -11.88 4.55
C LYS A 149 -5.29 -11.93 5.55
N VAL A 150 -5.28 -12.96 6.38
CA VAL A 150 -4.14 -13.30 7.24
C VAL A 150 -3.15 -14.13 6.40
N CYS A 151 -1.91 -13.67 6.29
CA CYS A 151 -0.82 -14.55 5.83
C CYS A 151 -0.55 -15.58 6.93
N VAL A 152 -0.95 -16.83 6.69
CA VAL A 152 -0.53 -17.96 7.50
C VAL A 152 0.92 -18.27 7.15
N ARG A 153 1.79 -18.21 8.15
CA ARG A 153 3.17 -18.70 8.08
C ARG A 153 3.07 -20.22 8.17
N GLU A 154 3.33 -20.94 7.09
CA GLU A 154 3.48 -22.39 7.16
C GLU A 154 4.76 -22.71 7.94
N GLU A 155 4.63 -23.01 9.23
CA GLU A 155 5.67 -23.67 10.00
C GLU A 155 5.68 -25.15 9.60
N GLY A 156 6.65 -25.53 8.78
CA GLY A 156 6.93 -26.93 8.50
C GLY A 156 7.38 -27.65 9.77
N LYS A 157 6.58 -28.62 10.24
CA LYS A 157 7.00 -29.69 11.14
C LYS A 157 6.27 -30.97 10.77
N GLY A 158 6.90 -31.79 9.93
CA GLY A 158 6.56 -33.19 9.78
C GLY A 158 7.45 -34.00 10.71
N GLU A 159 6.87 -34.59 11.74
CA GLU A 159 7.25 -35.90 12.27
C GLU A 159 6.12 -36.40 13.16
N GLN A 160 5.55 -37.53 12.75
CA GLN A 160 4.45 -38.21 13.42
C GLN A 160 5.00 -39.00 14.61
N SER A 161 4.38 -38.87 15.78
CA SER A 161 4.28 -40.01 16.69
C SER A 161 2.98 -39.96 17.47
N LEU A 162 2.30 -41.11 17.43
CA LEU A 162 1.05 -41.48 18.10
C LEU A 162 1.19 -41.39 19.61
N LEU A 163 0.17 -40.87 20.30
CA LEU A 163 -0.39 -41.38 21.57
C LEU A 163 -1.42 -40.38 22.15
N GLY A 164 -2.56 -40.91 22.63
CA GLY A 164 -3.25 -40.27 23.76
C GLY A 164 -4.65 -39.73 23.50
N VAL A 165 -5.64 -40.62 23.60
CA VAL A 165 -7.04 -40.32 23.88
C VAL A 165 -7.17 -39.45 25.15
N GLN A 166 -7.93 -38.36 25.09
CA GLN A 166 -8.90 -37.98 26.15
C GLN A 166 -9.82 -36.83 25.68
N LYS A 167 -11.08 -37.17 25.43
CA LYS A 167 -12.18 -36.20 25.34
C LYS A 167 -12.37 -35.56 26.71
N ARG A 168 -12.22 -34.24 26.81
CA ARG A 168 -12.80 -33.47 27.91
C ARG A 168 -13.91 -32.57 27.36
N HIS A 169 -15.12 -33.05 27.58
CA HIS A 169 -16.32 -32.25 27.65
C HIS A 169 -16.20 -31.27 28.84
N VAL A 170 -16.80 -30.08 28.75
CA VAL A 170 -17.61 -29.41 29.81
C VAL A 170 -17.75 -27.90 29.53
N MET A 171 -18.99 -27.57 29.16
CA MET A 171 -19.85 -26.46 29.63
C MET A 171 -19.54 -25.01 29.26
N SER A 172 -20.42 -24.49 28.41
CA SER A 172 -20.80 -23.09 28.28
C SER A 172 -21.27 -22.50 29.62
N LYS A 173 -20.82 -21.29 29.94
CA LYS A 173 -21.58 -20.36 30.78
C LYS A 173 -21.79 -19.06 30.00
N ILE A 174 -23.05 -18.82 29.70
CA ILE A 174 -23.61 -17.52 29.35
C ILE A 174 -23.85 -16.80 30.67
N TYR A 175 -23.32 -15.59 30.81
CA TYR A 175 -23.92 -14.48 31.55
C TYR A 175 -23.44 -13.18 30.90
#